data_AF-E0VHW6-F1
#
_entry.id   AF-E0VHW6-F1
#
_cell.length_a   1.000
_cell.length_b   1.000
_cell.length_c   1.000
_cell.angle_alpha   90.00
_cell.angle_beta   90.00
_cell.angle_gamma   90.00
#
_symmetry.space_group_name_H-M   'P 1'
#
loop_
_entity.id
_entity.type
_entity.pdbx_description
1 polymer ?
#
loop_
_entity_poly.entity_id
_entity_poly.type
_entity_poly.pdbx_seq_one_letter_code
_entity_poly.pdbx_strand_id
1 'polypeptide(L)'
;MMLDASAKLPSGILQGNLNQFGDFDECLSINAVFKKPYGDEPSGIRGKYCLANIDVSTNLKNSTLDKTLDRAKSFSFVKSTIYDPGHFIPKFSSINWGLCVPDTCQADDVKKMIDSQLREINVTTNLIIEINVDDDNCIVKSDVGFKFNLSLIMVL
;
A
#
# COMPACT_ATOMS: atom_id res chain seq x y z
N MET A 1 3.17 -6.24 -16.64
CA MET A 1 4.08 -7.10 -15.81
C MET A 1 4.09 -6.53 -14.40
N MET A 2 4.35 -7.28 -13.31
CA MET A 2 4.07 -6.88 -11.90
C MET A 2 4.43 -5.42 -11.51
N LEU A 3 5.55 -4.89 -11.99
CA LEU A 3 5.97 -3.49 -11.75
C LEU A 3 5.07 -2.45 -12.44
N ASP A 4 4.45 -2.81 -13.56
CA ASP A 4 3.52 -1.97 -14.32
C ASP A 4 2.15 -1.89 -13.64
N ALA A 5 1.72 -3.01 -13.02
CA ALA A 5 0.50 -3.09 -12.22
C ALA A 5 0.62 -2.42 -10.84
N SER A 6 1.85 -2.14 -10.39
CA SER A 6 2.10 -1.43 -9.14
C SER A 6 1.88 0.08 -9.30
N ALA A 7 1.48 0.73 -8.23
CA ALA A 7 1.37 2.18 -8.17
C ALA A 7 2.72 2.84 -8.48
N LYS A 8 2.66 3.83 -9.36
CA LYS A 8 3.79 4.67 -9.79
C LYS A 8 3.70 6.04 -9.12
N LEU A 9 4.85 6.67 -8.88
CA LEU A 9 4.94 8.05 -8.40
C LEU A 9 4.01 8.95 -9.24
N PRO A 10 2.92 9.49 -8.65
CA PRO A 10 1.97 10.25 -9.42
C PRO A 10 2.54 11.64 -9.75
N SER A 11 2.47 12.05 -11.01
CA SER A 11 2.79 13.44 -11.41
C SER A 11 1.87 14.48 -10.74
N GLY A 12 0.75 14.02 -10.15
CA GLY A 12 -0.23 14.79 -9.41
C GLY A 12 0.12 15.09 -7.95
N ILE A 13 1.33 14.76 -7.47
CA ILE A 13 1.77 15.09 -6.09
C ILE A 13 1.55 16.57 -5.77
N LEU A 14 1.85 17.47 -6.71
CA LEU A 14 1.68 18.91 -6.56
C LEU A 14 0.22 19.37 -6.64
N GLN A 15 -0.68 18.50 -7.12
CA GLN A 15 -2.12 18.76 -7.21
C GLN A 15 -2.86 18.27 -5.96
N GLY A 16 -2.13 17.74 -4.96
CA GLY A 16 -2.69 17.31 -3.68
C GLY A 16 -3.34 15.94 -3.70
N ASN A 17 -3.29 15.19 -4.81
CA ASN A 17 -3.67 13.78 -4.82
C ASN A 17 -2.42 12.91 -4.76
N LEU A 18 -2.18 12.38 -3.56
CA LEU A 18 -1.04 11.52 -3.27
C LEU A 18 -1.41 10.04 -3.35
N ASN A 19 -2.70 9.70 -3.34
CA ASN A 19 -3.17 8.32 -3.37
C ASN A 19 -2.98 7.72 -4.76
N GLN A 20 -2.30 6.58 -4.82
CA GLN A 20 -2.10 5.83 -6.04
C GLN A 20 -2.34 4.35 -5.79
N PHE A 21 -3.34 3.78 -6.47
CA PHE A 21 -3.75 2.39 -6.25
C PHE A 21 -3.12 1.41 -7.26
N GLY A 22 -2.63 1.89 -8.41
CA GLY A 22 -2.13 0.98 -9.46
C GLY A 22 -3.26 0.17 -10.10
N ASP A 23 -2.90 -0.92 -10.79
CA ASP A 23 -3.85 -1.82 -11.45
C ASP A 23 -4.05 -3.10 -10.62
N PHE A 24 -5.15 -3.11 -9.86
CA PHE A 24 -5.53 -4.21 -8.98
C PHE A 24 -5.81 -5.50 -9.75
N ASP A 25 -6.63 -5.42 -10.79
CA ASP A 25 -7.10 -6.59 -11.55
C ASP A 25 -5.98 -7.19 -12.39
N GLU A 26 -5.12 -6.36 -12.99
CA GLU A 26 -3.92 -6.84 -13.69
C GLU A 26 -3.02 -7.59 -12.70
N CYS A 27 -2.78 -7.03 -11.52
CA CYS A 27 -1.94 -7.68 -10.50
C CYS A 27 -2.44 -9.06 -10.11
N LEU A 28 -3.73 -9.18 -9.75
CA LEU A 28 -4.32 -10.45 -9.34
C LEU A 28 -4.41 -11.47 -10.48
N SER A 29 -4.43 -11.00 -11.73
CA SER A 29 -4.47 -11.87 -12.91
C SER A 29 -3.13 -12.52 -13.24
N ILE A 30 -2.03 -12.09 -12.60
CA ILE A 30 -0.69 -12.66 -12.80
C ILE A 30 -0.63 -14.07 -12.22
N ASN A 31 -0.48 -15.05 -13.11
CA ASN A 31 -0.23 -16.45 -12.77
C ASN A 31 0.81 -17.02 -13.74
N ALA A 32 2.05 -17.14 -13.29
CA ALA A 32 3.15 -17.65 -14.08
C ALA A 32 3.54 -19.04 -13.58
N VAL A 33 3.28 -20.08 -14.38
CA VAL A 33 3.62 -21.47 -14.05
C VAL A 33 4.90 -21.86 -14.77
N PHE A 34 5.93 -22.25 -14.02
CA PHE A 34 7.20 -22.71 -14.59
C PHE A 34 7.41 -24.20 -14.30
N LYS A 35 7.83 -24.95 -15.34
CA LYS A 35 8.27 -26.34 -15.18
C LYS A 35 9.70 -26.34 -14.64
N LYS A 36 9.91 -26.95 -13.47
CA LYS A 36 11.26 -27.17 -12.95
C LYS A 36 11.98 -28.21 -13.82
N PRO A 37 13.28 -28.02 -14.15
CA PRO A 37 14.06 -29.02 -14.88
C PRO A 37 14.41 -30.26 -14.03
N TYR A 38 14.24 -30.19 -12.70
CA TYR A 38 14.46 -31.30 -11.77
C TYR A 38 13.41 -31.22 -10.64
N GLY A 39 12.35 -32.03 -10.74
CA GLY A 39 11.24 -32.10 -9.77
C GLY A 39 9.86 -32.10 -10.46
N ASP A 40 9.00 -33.02 -10.03
CA ASP A 40 7.68 -33.29 -10.65
C ASP A 40 6.59 -32.24 -10.32
N GLU A 41 6.86 -31.34 -9.39
CA GLU A 41 5.89 -30.33 -8.92
C GLU A 41 6.04 -29.00 -9.71
N PRO A 42 5.04 -28.58 -10.50
CA PRO A 42 5.04 -27.28 -11.16
C PRO A 42 5.05 -26.16 -10.11
N SER A 43 6.04 -25.26 -10.18
CA SER A 43 6.11 -24.10 -9.28
C SER A 43 5.55 -22.88 -10.00
N GLY A 44 4.45 -22.35 -9.47
CA GLY A 44 3.80 -21.14 -9.97
C GLY A 44 4.14 -19.93 -9.10
N ILE A 45 4.26 -18.76 -9.73
CA ILE A 45 4.30 -17.46 -9.07
C ILE A 45 2.94 -16.80 -9.31
N ARG A 46 2.27 -16.39 -8.25
CA ARG A 46 1.00 -15.65 -8.33
C ARG A 46 1.23 -14.20 -7.94
N GLY A 47 0.44 -13.29 -8.50
CA GLY A 47 0.38 -11.92 -8.05
C GLY A 47 -0.38 -11.79 -6.74
N LYS A 48 0.15 -10.96 -5.84
CA LYS A 48 -0.46 -10.51 -4.60
C LYS A 48 -0.47 -8.98 -4.61
N TYR A 49 -1.66 -8.41 -4.42
CA TYR A 49 -1.84 -6.97 -4.33
C TYR A 49 -1.80 -6.54 -2.87
N CYS A 50 -0.88 -5.65 -2.49
CA CYS A 50 -0.76 -5.11 -1.15
C CYS A 50 -1.02 -3.60 -1.13
N LEU A 51 -1.87 -3.13 -0.20
CA LEU A 51 -2.10 -1.70 0.02
C LEU A 51 -1.23 -1.18 1.17
N ALA A 52 -0.26 -0.34 0.85
CA ALA A 52 0.58 0.35 1.82
C ALA A 52 -0.02 1.71 2.20
N ASN A 53 0.02 2.03 3.49
CA ASN A 53 -0.37 3.32 4.05
C ASN A 53 0.90 4.05 4.47
N ILE A 54 1.10 5.27 3.98
CA ILE A 54 2.31 6.05 4.23
C ILE A 54 1.92 7.39 4.87
N ASP A 55 2.47 7.66 6.04
CA ASP A 55 2.35 8.94 6.73
C ASP A 55 3.67 9.70 6.65
N VAL A 56 3.59 11.01 6.44
CA VAL A 56 4.77 11.90 6.42
C VAL A 56 4.70 12.85 7.61
N SER A 57 5.70 12.84 8.47
CA SER A 57 5.85 13.72 9.63
C SER A 57 7.20 14.45 9.60
N THR A 58 7.44 15.34 10.57
CA THR A 58 8.72 16.06 10.71
C THR A 58 9.13 16.08 12.18
N ASN A 59 10.43 15.97 12.44
CA ASN A 59 10.98 16.14 13.80
C ASN A 59 11.20 17.62 14.14
N LEU A 60 11.20 18.51 13.13
CA LEU A 60 11.59 19.90 13.28
C LEU A 60 10.40 20.77 13.71
N LYS A 61 10.05 20.73 15.00
CA LYS A 61 9.01 21.58 15.59
C LYS A 61 9.32 23.06 15.34
N ASN A 62 8.32 23.85 14.93
CA ASN A 62 8.41 25.30 14.66
C ASN A 62 9.29 25.72 13.46
N SER A 63 9.70 24.79 12.60
CA SER A 63 10.43 25.13 11.37
C SER A 63 9.50 25.60 10.24
N THR A 64 10.04 26.27 9.22
CA THR A 64 9.27 26.61 8.00
C THR A 64 8.74 25.36 7.30
N LEU A 65 9.45 24.24 7.44
CA LEU A 65 9.06 22.93 6.90
C LEU A 65 7.82 22.39 7.61
N ASP A 66 7.77 22.47 8.94
CA ASP A 66 6.62 22.08 9.77
C ASP A 66 5.35 22.84 9.38
N LYS A 67 5.45 24.17 9.26
CA LYS A 67 4.33 25.01 8.82
C LYS A 67 3.90 24.74 7.38
N THR A 68 4.84 24.38 6.51
CA THR A 68 4.55 24.02 5.11
C THR A 68 3.87 22.67 5.02
N LEU A 69 4.32 21.68 5.80
CA LEU A 69 3.70 20.36 5.90
C LEU A 69 2.30 20.46 6.48
N ASP A 70 2.11 21.24 7.55
CA ASP A 70 0.79 21.48 8.11
C ASP A 70 -0.15 22.10 7.07
N ARG A 71 0.30 23.12 6.33
CA ARG A 71 -0.50 23.70 5.23
C ARG A 71 -0.79 22.69 4.12
N ALA A 72 0.18 21.89 3.73
CA ALA A 72 0.00 20.83 2.72
C ALA A 72 -1.04 19.80 3.18
N LYS A 73 -1.11 19.54 4.48
CA LYS A 73 -2.14 18.72 5.13
C LYS A 73 -3.42 19.51 5.47
N SER A 74 -3.66 20.66 4.84
CA SER A 74 -4.80 21.53 5.15
C SER A 74 -4.89 21.87 6.64
N PHE A 75 -3.78 22.38 7.19
CA PHE A 75 -3.54 22.70 8.60
C PHE A 75 -3.66 21.52 9.56
N SER A 76 -3.55 20.28 9.07
CA SER A 76 -3.83 19.10 9.89
C SER A 76 -5.20 19.24 10.59
N PHE A 77 -6.20 19.83 9.90
CA PHE A 77 -7.56 20.07 10.41
C PHE A 77 -8.17 18.79 11.00
N VAL A 78 -7.68 17.64 10.53
CA VAL A 78 -7.94 16.32 11.08
C VAL A 78 -6.60 15.65 11.35
N LYS A 79 -6.16 15.62 12.61
CA LYS A 79 -5.02 14.77 13.01
C LYS A 79 -5.50 13.33 13.04
N SER A 80 -5.21 12.58 11.98
CA SER A 80 -5.38 11.14 11.97
C SER A 80 -4.02 10.50 11.77
N THR A 81 -3.58 9.69 12.72
CA THR A 81 -2.42 8.81 12.53
C THR A 81 -2.90 7.48 11.97
N ILE A 82 -2.01 6.73 11.31
CA ILE A 82 -2.31 5.34 10.88
C ILE A 82 -2.88 4.49 12.03
N TYR A 83 -2.46 4.74 13.28
CA TYR A 83 -2.83 3.99 14.48
C TYR A 83 -4.10 4.47 15.23
N ASP A 84 -4.84 5.47 14.71
CA ASP A 84 -6.08 5.93 15.36
C ASP A 84 -7.31 5.18 14.81
N PRO A 85 -7.94 4.28 15.59
CA PRO A 85 -9.06 3.45 15.12
C PRO A 85 -10.44 4.13 15.24
N GLY A 86 -10.50 5.38 15.70
CA GLY A 86 -11.70 5.92 16.35
C GLY A 86 -12.38 7.14 15.73
N HIS A 87 -12.10 7.54 14.49
CA HIS A 87 -12.72 8.77 13.95
C HIS A 87 -13.29 8.63 12.55
N PHE A 88 -14.57 9.01 12.42
CA PHE A 88 -15.37 9.11 11.18
C PHE A 88 -14.84 10.17 10.19
N ILE A 89 -13.73 10.82 10.51
CA ILE A 89 -13.19 11.90 9.70
C ILE A 89 -12.11 11.33 8.76
N PRO A 90 -12.13 11.67 7.45
CA PRO A 90 -11.18 11.12 6.50
C PRO A 90 -9.73 11.37 6.92
N LYS A 91 -8.90 10.34 6.79
CA LYS A 91 -7.44 10.41 7.00
C LYS A 91 -6.80 11.21 5.85
N PHE A 92 -6.94 12.54 5.87
CA PHE A 92 -6.45 13.41 4.79
C PHE A 92 -4.91 13.47 4.69
N SER A 93 -4.17 12.93 5.65
CA SER A 93 -2.70 12.96 5.69
C SER A 93 -2.03 11.64 5.30
N SER A 94 -2.78 10.55 5.17
CA SER A 94 -2.23 9.22 4.87
C SER A 94 -2.30 8.95 3.38
N ILE A 95 -1.17 8.55 2.81
CA ILE A 95 -1.01 8.24 1.40
C ILE A 95 -1.26 6.76 1.21
N ASN A 96 -2.20 6.40 0.35
CA ASN A 96 -2.47 5.02 -0.03
C ASN A 96 -1.65 4.67 -1.28
N TRP A 97 -0.86 3.60 -1.20
CA TRP A 97 0.01 3.14 -2.28
C TRP A 97 -0.23 1.65 -2.55
N GLY A 98 -0.74 1.30 -3.73
CA GLY A 98 -0.96 -0.10 -4.13
C GLY A 98 0.29 -0.74 -4.75
N LEU A 99 0.73 -1.90 -4.26
CA LEU A 99 1.88 -2.60 -4.82
C LEU A 99 1.49 -4.01 -5.27
N CYS A 100 2.03 -4.42 -6.42
CA CYS A 100 1.92 -5.78 -6.90
C CYS A 100 3.21 -6.54 -6.62
N VAL A 101 3.14 -7.53 -5.74
CA VAL A 101 4.27 -8.36 -5.30
C VAL A 101 3.94 -9.84 -5.53
N PRO A 102 4.93 -10.74 -5.56
CA PRO A 102 4.62 -12.17 -5.66
C PRO A 102 3.97 -12.65 -4.36
N ASP A 103 3.19 -13.73 -4.48
CA ASP A 103 2.53 -14.38 -3.33
C ASP A 103 3.52 -14.90 -2.27
N THR A 104 4.79 -15.05 -2.63
CA THR A 104 5.88 -15.40 -1.72
C THR A 104 6.37 -14.24 -0.84
N CYS A 105 6.03 -12.99 -1.15
CA CYS A 105 6.50 -11.80 -0.44
C CYS A 105 5.64 -11.53 0.79
N GLN A 106 6.21 -11.23 1.96
CA GLN A 106 5.43 -10.84 3.16
C GLN A 106 5.26 -9.32 3.28
N ALA A 107 4.29 -8.85 4.07
CA ALA A 107 4.09 -7.41 4.30
C ALA A 107 5.37 -6.67 4.73
N ASP A 108 6.21 -7.30 5.56
CA ASP A 108 7.52 -6.76 5.98
C ASP A 108 8.49 -6.55 4.82
N ASP A 109 8.48 -7.44 3.82
CA ASP A 109 9.34 -7.31 2.65
C ASP A 109 8.86 -6.18 1.74
N VAL A 110 7.54 -6.02 1.60
CA VAL A 110 6.95 -4.88 0.89
C VAL A 110 7.34 -3.57 1.58
N LYS A 111 7.25 -3.52 2.91
CA LYS A 111 7.66 -2.36 3.70
C LYS A 111 9.14 -2.00 3.46
N LYS A 112 10.05 -2.99 3.51
CA LYS A 112 11.48 -2.80 3.23
C LYS A 112 11.73 -2.31 1.80
N MET A 113 10.96 -2.81 0.84
CA MET A 113 11.07 -2.38 -0.56
C MET A 113 10.71 -0.90 -0.71
N ILE A 114 9.59 -0.46 -0.13
CA ILE A 114 9.18 0.96 -0.15
C ILE A 114 10.21 1.82 0.60
N ASP A 115 10.63 1.39 1.79
CA ASP A 115 11.64 2.08 2.59
C ASP A 115 12.94 2.30 1.80
N SER A 116 13.35 1.31 1.01
CA SER A 116 14.54 1.42 0.15
C SER A 116 14.46 2.52 -0.90
N GLN A 117 13.27 2.75 -1.47
CA GLN A 117 13.04 3.76 -2.49
C GLN A 117 12.95 5.16 -1.87
N LEU A 118 12.38 5.25 -0.66
CA LEU A 118 12.16 6.53 0.02
C LEU A 118 13.37 6.99 0.84
N ARG A 119 14.42 6.17 0.98
CA ARG A 119 15.69 6.54 1.62
C ARG A 119 16.29 7.82 1.05
N GLU A 120 16.28 8.00 -0.26
CA GLU A 120 16.87 9.19 -0.91
C GLU A 120 16.12 10.49 -0.54
N ILE A 121 14.81 10.38 -0.32
CA ILE A 121 13.96 11.50 0.07
C ILE A 121 14.18 11.86 1.55
N ASN A 122 14.24 10.85 2.43
CA ASN A 122 14.49 11.04 3.86
C ASN A 122 15.87 11.63 4.18
N VAL A 123 16.89 11.33 3.37
CA VAL A 123 18.25 11.87 3.60
C VAL A 123 18.33 13.32 3.13
N THR A 124 17.63 13.65 2.04
CA THR A 124 17.66 14.98 1.43
C THR A 124 16.73 15.98 2.14
N THR A 125 15.70 15.47 2.81
CA THR A 125 14.66 16.27 3.48
C THR A 125 14.60 15.89 4.95
N ASN A 126 14.42 16.83 5.88
CA ASN A 126 14.23 16.53 7.31
C ASN A 126 12.83 15.97 7.63
N LEU A 127 12.31 15.12 6.73
CA LEU A 127 11.02 14.46 6.83
C LEU A 127 11.20 13.07 7.43
N ILE A 128 10.24 12.66 8.24
CA ILE A 128 10.10 11.31 8.75
C ILE A 128 8.97 10.67 7.97
N ILE A 129 9.26 9.61 7.23
CA ILE A 129 8.26 8.86 6.49
C ILE A 129 7.99 7.54 7.23
N GLU A 130 6.75 7.36 7.68
CA GLU A 130 6.28 6.16 8.35
C GLU A 130 5.46 5.31 7.38
N ILE A 131 5.88 4.07 7.17
CA ILE A 131 5.23 3.13 6.24
C ILE A 131 4.57 2.02 7.04
N ASN A 132 3.29 1.80 6.79
CA ASN A 132 2.51 0.71 7.34
C ASN A 132 1.98 -0.19 6.22
N VAL A 133 2.32 -1.47 6.30
CA VAL A 133 1.80 -2.53 5.42
C VAL A 133 1.36 -3.65 6.35
N ASP A 134 0.11 -4.06 6.22
CA ASP A 134 -0.48 -5.15 6.99
C ASP A 134 -0.81 -6.30 6.04
N ASP A 135 -0.68 -7.54 6.51
CA ASP A 135 -1.00 -8.71 5.68
C ASP A 135 -2.51 -8.78 5.37
N ASP A 136 -3.39 -8.22 6.20
CA ASP A 136 -4.83 -8.11 5.92
C ASP A 136 -5.11 -7.19 4.72
N ASN A 137 -4.17 -6.29 4.41
CA ASN A 137 -4.22 -5.42 3.23
C ASN A 137 -3.55 -6.04 1.99
N CYS A 138 -3.13 -7.30 2.07
CA CYS A 138 -2.48 -8.05 0.98
C CYS A 138 -3.38 -9.18 0.47
N ILE A 139 -3.91 -9.02 -0.75
CA ILE A 139 -4.93 -9.91 -1.33
C ILE A 139 -4.33 -10.71 -2.49
N VAL A 140 -4.67 -12.01 -2.55
CA VAL A 140 -4.42 -12.88 -3.70
C VAL A 140 -5.74 -13.32 -4.35
N LYS A 141 -5.70 -13.71 -5.63
CA LYS A 141 -6.90 -14.10 -6.40
C LYS A 141 -7.76 -15.20 -5.76
N SER A 142 -7.18 -16.07 -4.91
CA SER A 142 -7.93 -17.11 -4.20
C SER A 142 -8.87 -16.57 -3.11
N ASP A 143 -8.62 -15.38 -2.58
CA ASP A 143 -9.40 -14.82 -1.46
C ASP A 143 -10.64 -14.04 -1.91
N VAL A 144 -10.75 -13.75 -3.22
CA VAL A 144 -11.87 -13.00 -3.82
C VAL A 144 -13.13 -13.87 -4.03
N GLY A 145 -13.09 -15.13 -3.58
CA GLY A 145 -14.25 -16.03 -3.59
C GLY A 145 -15.20 -15.71 -2.44
N PHE A 146 -16.25 -14.95 -2.71
CA PHE A 146 -17.41 -14.86 -1.81
C PHE A 146 -17.90 -16.29 -1.46
N LYS A 147 -17.63 -16.75 -0.24
CA LYS A 147 -18.29 -17.93 0.32
C LYS A 147 -19.74 -17.54 0.62
N PHE A 148 -20.62 -17.59 -0.37
CA PHE A 148 -22.05 -17.61 -0.12
C PHE A 148 -22.36 -18.88 0.68
N ASN A 149 -22.55 -18.72 1.98
CA ASN A 149 -23.01 -19.80 2.82
C ASN A 149 -24.51 -20.02 2.52
N LEU A 150 -24.78 -20.89 1.55
CA LEU A 150 -26.13 -21.28 1.12
C LEU A 150 -27.01 -21.84 2.26
N SER A 151 -26.43 -22.15 3.42
CA SER A 151 -27.17 -22.62 4.60
C SER A 151 -28.04 -21.53 5.27
N LEU A 152 -27.89 -20.25 4.92
CA LEU A 152 -28.68 -19.15 5.50
C LEU A 152 -29.94 -18.75 4.69
N ILE A 153 -30.11 -19.27 3.47
CA ILE A 153 -31.27 -18.93 2.62
C ILE A 153 -32.43 -19.93 2.77
N MET A 154 -32.20 -21.06 3.44
CA MET A 154 -33.22 -22.10 3.63
C MET A 154 -33.89 -22.01 5.02
N VAL A 155 -34.14 -20.80 5.50
CA VAL A 155 -35.03 -20.52 6.65
C VAL A 155 -35.83 -19.26 6.33
N LEU A 156 -36.61 -19.28 5.25
CA LEU A 156 -37.76 -18.42 4.99
C LEU A 156 -38.68 -19.10 3.98
#